data_AF-A0A7X0IIM7-F1
#
_entry.id   AF-A0A7X0IIM7-F1
#
_cell.length_a   1.000
_cell.length_b   1.000
_cell.length_c   1.000
_cell.angle_alpha   90.00
_cell.angle_beta   90.00
_cell.angle_gamma   90.00
#
_symmetry.space_group_name_H-M   'P 1'
#
loop_
_entity.id
_entity.type
_entity.pdbx_description
1 polymer ?
#
loop_
_entity_poly.entity_id
_entity_poly.type
_entity_poly.pdbx_seq_one_letter_code
_entity_poly.pdbx_strand_id
1 'polypeptide(L)'
;MAENSFANAKQQRMAAVQEALKRTKMVTAKVWNPWPDGVADKDVDLAAITAPVGSSSVPEVLPDNQVFSELKRAQLISLGAAAGLGGAVTAENLAEAKKALRKKYVQVGRANYRSLESANCTLFACCVIGMLADQPNLLGRDVKVELLNLPDLGGGGHAYVVVGRADGDYKNLKTYGPDCFVIDVWYARQQSKAPGTSPVKDLSADSDSPFWDLNFYAFLDDGYNFLHKYTFVSHELAELR
;
A
#
# COMPACT_ATOMS: atom_id res chain seq x y z
N MET A 1 10.33 21.25 -25.06
CA MET A 1 8.90 20.83 -25.07
C MET A 1 8.75 19.37 -24.65
N ALA A 2 9.31 18.96 -23.50
CA ALA A 2 9.26 17.57 -23.01
C ALA A 2 8.59 17.43 -21.63
N GLU A 3 8.33 18.53 -20.92
CA GLU A 3 7.75 18.50 -19.57
C GLU A 3 6.22 18.26 -19.56
N ASN A 4 5.51 18.57 -20.65
CA ASN A 4 4.04 18.41 -20.72
C ASN A 4 3.54 16.98 -21.02
N SER A 5 4.40 16.05 -21.47
CA SER A 5 3.94 14.68 -21.81
C SER A 5 3.92 13.73 -20.61
N PHE A 6 4.87 13.88 -19.68
CA PHE A 6 4.98 13.00 -18.50
C PHE A 6 3.91 13.28 -17.45
N ALA A 7 3.64 14.56 -17.16
CA ALA A 7 2.55 14.96 -16.26
C ALA A 7 1.20 14.41 -16.72
N ASN A 8 0.96 14.39 -18.04
CA ASN A 8 -0.26 13.85 -18.63
C ASN A 8 -0.35 12.33 -18.46
N ALA A 9 0.73 11.58 -18.70
CA ALA A 9 0.73 10.12 -18.55
C ALA A 9 0.54 9.67 -17.08
N LYS A 10 1.21 10.32 -16.12
CA LYS A 10 1.02 10.02 -14.68
C LYS A 10 -0.42 10.30 -14.25
N GLN A 11 -0.93 11.50 -14.53
CA GLN A 11 -2.28 11.89 -14.12
C GLN A 11 -3.36 11.00 -14.76
N GLN A 12 -3.17 10.56 -16.01
CA GLN A 12 -4.05 9.56 -16.64
C GLN A 12 -4.07 8.23 -15.88
N ARG A 13 -2.91 7.70 -15.46
CA ARG A 13 -2.85 6.48 -14.64
C ARG A 13 -3.52 6.69 -13.29
N MET A 14 -3.25 7.81 -12.63
CA MET A 14 -3.86 8.15 -11.34
C MET A 14 -5.38 8.21 -11.44
N ALA A 15 -5.91 8.87 -12.47
CA ALA A 15 -7.34 8.92 -12.75
C ALA A 15 -7.91 7.52 -13.04
N ALA A 16 -7.24 6.71 -13.85
CA ALA A 16 -7.68 5.34 -14.14
C ALA A 16 -7.74 4.46 -12.88
N VAL A 17 -6.71 4.53 -12.03
CA VAL A 17 -6.68 3.83 -10.73
C VAL A 17 -7.77 4.35 -9.81
N GLN A 18 -7.97 5.66 -9.73
CA GLN A 18 -9.01 6.28 -8.92
C GLN A 18 -10.41 5.82 -9.35
N GLU A 19 -10.67 5.75 -10.65
CA GLU A 19 -11.94 5.23 -11.20
C GLU A 19 -12.12 3.73 -10.96
N ALA A 20 -11.04 2.94 -11.05
CA ALA A 20 -11.09 1.52 -10.70
C ALA A 20 -11.44 1.32 -9.21
N LEU A 21 -10.85 2.09 -8.31
CA LEU A 21 -11.11 2.04 -6.87
C LEU A 21 -12.56 2.36 -6.52
N LYS A 22 -13.17 3.34 -7.19
CA LYS A 22 -14.60 3.68 -7.02
C LYS A 22 -15.56 2.52 -7.28
N ARG A 23 -15.13 1.51 -8.05
CA ARG A 23 -15.91 0.30 -8.37
C ARG A 23 -15.70 -0.84 -7.37
N THR A 24 -14.90 -0.64 -6.34
CA THR A 24 -14.60 -1.63 -5.29
C THR A 24 -15.39 -1.35 -4.02
N LYS A 25 -15.44 -2.30 -3.08
CA LYS A 25 -16.05 -2.05 -1.76
C LYS A 25 -15.12 -1.30 -0.81
N MET A 26 -13.83 -1.17 -1.15
CA MET A 26 -12.86 -0.47 -0.32
C MET A 26 -13.25 1.00 -0.05
N VAL A 27 -13.86 1.69 -1.02
CA VAL A 27 -14.26 3.10 -0.88
C VAL A 27 -15.44 3.33 0.08
N THR A 28 -16.14 2.26 0.48
CA THR A 28 -17.26 2.30 1.44
C THR A 28 -16.99 1.49 2.70
N ALA A 29 -15.89 0.72 2.75
CA ALA A 29 -15.56 -0.12 3.89
C ALA A 29 -15.31 0.72 5.14
N LYS A 30 -15.65 0.15 6.29
CA LYS A 30 -15.32 0.72 7.60
C LYS A 30 -13.82 0.64 7.84
N VAL A 31 -13.29 1.62 8.55
CA VAL A 31 -11.88 1.82 8.82
C VAL A 31 -11.62 1.59 10.29
N TRP A 32 -10.68 0.70 10.58
CA TRP A 32 -10.06 0.70 11.91
C TRP A 32 -8.89 1.70 11.90
N ASN A 33 -9.00 2.74 12.73
CA ASN A 33 -7.98 3.76 12.90
C ASN A 33 -7.37 3.68 14.31
N PRO A 34 -6.12 3.20 14.47
CA PRO A 34 -5.42 3.22 15.75
C PRO A 34 -4.77 4.57 16.12
N TRP A 35 -4.93 5.62 15.29
CA TRP A 35 -4.33 6.94 15.46
C TRP A 35 -5.37 7.90 16.07
N PRO A 36 -5.37 8.08 17.41
CA PRO A 36 -6.47 8.72 18.13
C PRO A 36 -6.65 10.21 17.79
N ASP A 37 -5.59 10.91 17.38
CA ASP A 37 -5.64 12.33 17.06
C ASP A 37 -4.72 12.64 15.86
N GLY A 38 -5.28 13.18 14.77
CA GLY A 38 -4.47 13.84 13.72
C GLY A 38 -4.67 13.38 12.28
N VAL A 39 -5.27 12.20 12.04
CA VAL A 39 -5.48 11.72 10.66
C VAL A 39 -6.89 12.02 10.16
N ALA A 40 -7.91 11.89 11.01
CA ALA A 40 -9.29 12.11 10.59
C ALA A 40 -9.69 13.58 10.69
N ASP A 41 -10.35 14.08 9.65
CA ASP A 41 -10.94 15.42 9.65
C ASP A 41 -12.04 15.53 10.72
N LYS A 42 -12.12 16.70 11.38
CA LYS A 42 -13.12 16.98 12.43
C LYS A 42 -14.57 16.86 11.94
N ASP A 43 -14.80 17.08 10.65
CA ASP A 43 -16.13 17.07 10.03
C ASP A 43 -16.59 15.65 9.62
N VAL A 44 -15.76 14.62 9.86
CA VAL A 44 -16.08 13.22 9.55
C VAL A 44 -16.85 12.59 10.70
N ASP A 45 -17.99 11.96 10.38
CA ASP A 45 -18.70 11.10 11.33
C ASP A 45 -17.93 9.79 11.56
N LEU A 46 -17.04 9.81 12.56
CA LEU A 46 -16.22 8.66 12.93
C LEU A 46 -17.07 7.44 13.30
N ALA A 47 -18.25 7.61 13.90
CA ALA A 47 -19.11 6.48 14.27
C ALA A 47 -19.63 5.74 13.03
N ALA A 48 -19.90 6.46 11.93
CA ALA A 48 -20.35 5.86 10.67
C ALA A 48 -19.25 5.06 9.96
N ILE A 49 -17.97 5.45 10.13
CA ILE A 49 -16.85 4.83 9.40
C ILE A 49 -16.01 3.88 10.24
N THR A 50 -16.13 3.85 11.57
CA THR A 50 -15.24 3.06 12.43
C THR A 50 -15.52 1.55 12.36
N ALA A 51 -14.46 0.76 12.21
CA ALA A 51 -14.48 -0.70 12.37
C ALA A 51 -13.98 -1.13 13.77
N PRO A 52 -14.46 -2.27 14.30
CA PRO A 52 -13.94 -2.84 15.55
C PRO A 52 -12.44 -3.18 15.47
N VAL A 53 -11.75 -3.14 16.61
CA VAL A 53 -10.37 -3.62 16.74
C VAL A 53 -10.27 -5.08 16.29
N GLY A 54 -9.21 -5.42 15.55
CA GLY A 54 -8.93 -6.80 15.15
C GLY A 54 -9.74 -7.29 13.95
N SER A 55 -10.48 -6.42 13.26
CA SER A 55 -11.34 -6.78 12.12
C SER A 55 -10.61 -7.20 10.84
N SER A 56 -9.28 -7.37 10.87
CA SER A 56 -8.48 -7.56 9.65
C SER A 56 -7.26 -8.43 9.92
N SER A 57 -7.15 -9.53 9.19
CA SER A 57 -5.92 -10.31 9.10
C SER A 57 -5.35 -10.19 7.68
N VAL A 58 -4.04 -10.04 7.60
CA VAL A 58 -3.29 -10.17 6.35
C VAL A 58 -2.27 -11.30 6.51
N PRO A 59 -1.80 -11.91 5.41
CA PRO A 59 -0.68 -12.85 5.48
C PRO A 59 0.55 -12.20 6.11
N GLU A 60 1.35 -13.03 6.78
CA GLU A 60 2.66 -12.61 7.27
C GLU A 60 3.54 -12.14 6.11
N VAL A 61 4.26 -11.04 6.33
CA VAL A 61 5.09 -10.38 5.32
C VAL A 61 6.56 -10.59 5.66
N LEU A 62 7.31 -11.09 4.69
CA LEU A 62 8.77 -11.19 4.75
C LEU A 62 9.39 -10.16 3.81
N PRO A 63 9.97 -9.05 4.32
CA PRO A 63 10.47 -7.98 3.47
C PRO A 63 11.52 -8.43 2.44
N ASP A 64 11.53 -7.80 1.26
CA ASP A 64 12.44 -8.18 0.17
C ASP A 64 13.92 -8.09 0.57
N ASN A 65 14.27 -7.09 1.38
CA ASN A 65 15.64 -6.86 1.88
C ASN A 65 16.00 -7.70 3.11
N GLN A 66 15.06 -8.41 3.72
CA GLN A 66 15.34 -9.22 4.90
C GLN A 66 16.23 -10.42 4.52
N VAL A 67 17.33 -10.62 5.24
CA VAL A 67 18.20 -11.78 5.05
C VAL A 67 18.06 -12.81 6.18
N PHE A 68 18.41 -14.06 5.89
CA PHE A 68 18.23 -15.18 6.82
C PHE A 68 18.86 -14.93 8.20
N SER A 69 20.07 -14.36 8.25
CA SER A 69 20.83 -14.12 9.48
C SER A 69 20.18 -13.11 10.43
N GLU A 70 19.24 -12.31 9.96
CA GLU A 70 18.52 -11.31 10.76
C GLU A 70 17.24 -11.88 11.40
N LEU A 71 16.81 -13.08 10.96
CA LEU A 71 15.57 -13.69 11.40
C LEU A 71 15.79 -14.53 12.66
N LYS A 72 14.95 -14.29 13.67
CA LYS A 72 14.94 -15.10 14.90
C LYS A 72 14.31 -16.45 14.63
N ARG A 73 14.74 -17.48 15.39
CA ARG A 73 14.22 -18.85 15.27
C ARG A 73 12.69 -18.95 15.28
N ALA A 74 12.03 -18.20 16.17
CA ALA A 74 10.57 -18.18 16.23
C ALA A 74 9.92 -17.62 14.94
N GLN A 75 10.53 -16.60 14.33
CA GLN A 75 10.08 -16.04 13.05
C GLN A 75 10.27 -17.04 11.92
N LEU A 76 11.41 -17.73 11.86
CA LEU A 76 11.68 -18.75 10.84
C LEU A 76 10.61 -19.85 10.83
N ILE A 77 10.14 -20.28 12.01
CA ILE A 77 9.07 -21.28 12.14
C ILE A 77 7.73 -20.70 11.65
N SER A 78 7.36 -19.50 12.11
CA SER A 78 6.10 -18.84 11.70
C SER A 78 6.05 -18.63 10.19
N LEU A 79 7.11 -18.07 9.62
CA LEU A 79 7.24 -17.81 8.19
C LEU A 79 7.15 -19.09 7.36
N GLY A 80 7.78 -20.17 7.82
CA GLY A 80 7.76 -21.46 7.13
C GLY A 80 6.36 -22.07 7.09
N ALA A 81 5.62 -21.99 8.21
CA ALA A 81 4.21 -22.38 8.25
C ALA A 81 3.32 -21.48 7.37
N ALA A 82 3.53 -20.16 7.42
CA ALA A 82 2.78 -19.18 6.63
C ALA A 82 3.00 -19.36 5.11
N ALA A 83 4.22 -19.73 4.71
CA ALA A 83 4.64 -20.03 3.34
C ALA A 83 4.26 -21.43 2.86
N GLY A 84 3.88 -22.34 3.77
CA GLY A 84 3.51 -23.73 3.43
C GLY A 84 4.69 -24.68 3.20
N LEU A 85 5.87 -24.39 3.77
CA LEU A 85 7.11 -25.15 3.55
C LEU A 85 7.23 -26.46 4.36
N GLY A 86 6.24 -26.81 5.19
CA GLY A 86 6.27 -28.02 6.03
C GLY A 86 7.33 -28.02 7.15
N GLY A 87 8.00 -26.88 7.36
CA GLY A 87 9.07 -26.69 8.34
C GLY A 87 9.47 -25.22 8.45
N ALA A 88 10.52 -24.93 9.21
CA ALA A 88 11.03 -23.56 9.34
C ALA A 88 11.73 -23.09 8.04
N VAL A 89 11.74 -21.79 7.80
CA VAL A 89 12.57 -21.18 6.76
C VAL A 89 14.05 -21.45 7.07
N THR A 90 14.81 -21.80 6.05
CA THR A 90 16.27 -21.98 6.05
C THR A 90 16.91 -20.99 5.07
N ALA A 91 18.24 -20.91 5.05
CA ALA A 91 18.94 -20.09 4.06
C ALA A 91 18.65 -20.55 2.62
N GLU A 92 18.54 -21.86 2.41
CA GLU A 92 18.35 -22.50 1.10
C GLU A 92 16.94 -22.27 0.54
N ASN A 93 15.92 -22.24 1.40
CA ASN A 93 14.52 -22.07 0.98
C ASN A 93 13.97 -20.65 1.19
N LEU A 94 14.80 -19.69 1.64
CA LEU A 94 14.37 -18.30 1.90
C LEU A 94 13.70 -17.65 0.67
N ALA A 95 14.27 -17.85 -0.51
CA ALA A 95 13.72 -17.29 -1.76
C ALA A 95 12.34 -17.88 -2.10
N GLU A 96 12.15 -19.18 -1.87
CA GLU A 96 10.87 -19.86 -2.03
C GLU A 96 9.84 -19.33 -1.02
N ALA A 97 10.23 -19.19 0.25
CA ALA A 97 9.40 -18.61 1.29
C ALA A 97 8.91 -17.20 0.90
N LYS A 98 9.83 -16.32 0.45
CA LYS A 98 9.50 -14.97 -0.03
C LYS A 98 8.49 -15.00 -1.17
N LYS A 99 8.72 -15.85 -2.18
CA LYS A 99 7.81 -16.00 -3.33
C LYS A 99 6.43 -16.48 -2.90
N ALA A 100 6.35 -17.49 -2.03
CA ALA A 100 5.08 -18.04 -1.53
C ALA A 100 4.28 -17.01 -0.73
N LEU A 101 4.94 -16.28 0.18
CA LEU A 101 4.29 -15.24 0.99
C LEU A 101 3.80 -14.06 0.13
N ARG A 102 4.59 -13.61 -0.85
CA ARG A 102 4.19 -12.58 -1.83
C ARG A 102 2.94 -13.01 -2.60
N LYS A 103 2.92 -14.24 -3.11
CA LYS A 103 1.76 -14.80 -3.81
C LYS A 103 0.52 -14.84 -2.91
N LYS A 104 0.67 -15.31 -1.66
CA LYS A 104 -0.42 -15.37 -0.69
C LYS A 104 -0.96 -13.97 -0.36
N TYR A 105 -0.08 -12.97 -0.24
CA TYR A 105 -0.47 -11.58 -0.02
C TYR A 105 -1.33 -11.04 -1.18
N VAL A 106 -0.91 -11.25 -2.43
CA VAL A 106 -1.71 -10.88 -3.61
C VAL A 106 -3.06 -11.60 -3.63
N GLN A 107 -3.09 -12.92 -3.35
CA GLN A 107 -4.31 -13.72 -3.34
C GLN A 107 -5.33 -13.25 -2.29
N VAL A 108 -4.88 -12.93 -1.06
CA VAL A 108 -5.77 -12.40 -0.03
C VAL A 108 -6.35 -11.05 -0.46
N GLY A 109 -5.53 -10.16 -1.03
CA GLY A 109 -6.02 -8.89 -1.57
C GLY A 109 -7.12 -9.08 -2.62
N ARG A 110 -6.90 -9.99 -3.57
CA ARG A 110 -7.84 -10.34 -4.64
C ARG A 110 -9.16 -10.89 -4.11
N ALA A 111 -9.09 -11.74 -3.09
CA ALA A 111 -10.27 -12.34 -2.48
C ALA A 111 -11.17 -11.31 -1.77
N ASN A 112 -10.61 -10.18 -1.31
CA ASN A 112 -11.31 -9.26 -0.43
C ASN A 112 -11.76 -7.95 -1.09
N TYR A 113 -11.01 -7.40 -2.07
CA TYR A 113 -11.22 -6.01 -2.51
C TYR A 113 -12.64 -5.72 -3.06
N ARG A 114 -13.34 -6.73 -3.59
CA ARG A 114 -14.70 -6.60 -4.15
C ARG A 114 -15.82 -6.71 -3.11
N SER A 115 -15.55 -7.23 -1.92
CA SER A 115 -16.55 -7.48 -0.87
C SER A 115 -16.13 -6.98 0.50
N LEU A 116 -15.07 -6.17 0.58
CA LEU A 116 -14.51 -5.66 1.83
C LEU A 116 -15.53 -4.81 2.60
N GLU A 117 -15.87 -5.22 3.82
CA GLU A 117 -16.81 -4.48 4.68
C GLU A 117 -16.09 -3.62 5.72
N SER A 118 -14.94 -4.09 6.20
CA SER A 118 -14.11 -3.39 7.18
C SER A 118 -12.64 -3.77 7.03
N ALA A 119 -11.72 -2.84 7.27
CA ALA A 119 -10.28 -3.10 7.23
C ALA A 119 -9.45 -2.10 8.04
N ASN A 120 -8.25 -2.54 8.40
CA ASN A 120 -7.13 -1.67 8.78
C ASN A 120 -6.31 -1.28 7.54
N CYS A 121 -5.35 -0.36 7.71
CA CYS A 121 -4.46 0.10 6.65
C CYS A 121 -3.77 -1.05 5.90
N THR A 122 -3.29 -2.08 6.62
CA THR A 122 -2.59 -3.22 6.02
C THR A 122 -3.47 -4.05 5.10
N LEU A 123 -4.73 -4.32 5.48
CA LEU A 123 -5.67 -5.04 4.60
C LEU A 123 -6.13 -4.17 3.43
N PHE A 124 -6.29 -2.86 3.60
CA PHE A 124 -6.55 -1.95 2.48
C PHE A 124 -5.40 -1.98 1.45
N ALA A 125 -4.14 -1.86 1.90
CA ALA A 125 -2.98 -1.92 1.01
C ALA A 125 -2.87 -3.28 0.29
N CYS A 126 -3.17 -4.38 1.01
CA CYS A 126 -3.26 -5.72 0.46
C CYS A 126 -4.33 -5.81 -0.65
N CYS A 127 -5.53 -5.29 -0.40
CA CYS A 127 -6.63 -5.26 -1.36
C CYS A 127 -6.31 -4.39 -2.59
N VAL A 128 -5.60 -3.28 -2.42
CA VAL A 128 -5.11 -2.44 -3.54
C VAL A 128 -4.15 -3.24 -4.42
N ILE A 129 -3.14 -3.91 -3.84
CA ILE A 129 -2.21 -4.76 -4.59
C ILE A 129 -2.95 -5.88 -5.32
N GLY A 130 -3.93 -6.52 -4.67
CA GLY A 130 -4.77 -7.54 -5.29
C GLY A 130 -5.62 -6.99 -6.45
N MET A 131 -6.20 -5.81 -6.29
CA MET A 131 -6.96 -5.14 -7.35
C MET A 131 -6.07 -4.81 -8.56
N LEU A 132 -4.84 -4.30 -8.32
CA LEU A 132 -3.88 -4.00 -9.38
C LEU A 132 -3.44 -5.28 -10.11
N ALA A 133 -3.28 -6.40 -9.41
CA ALA A 133 -2.99 -7.70 -10.01
C ALA A 133 -4.11 -8.20 -10.94
N ASP A 134 -5.38 -7.95 -10.59
CA ASP A 134 -6.53 -8.28 -11.44
C ASP A 134 -6.71 -7.30 -12.63
N GLN A 135 -6.05 -6.13 -12.58
CA GLN A 135 -6.19 -5.06 -13.57
C GLN A 135 -4.81 -4.51 -14.01
N PRO A 136 -3.93 -5.36 -14.61
CA PRO A 136 -2.55 -5.01 -14.89
C PRO A 136 -2.38 -3.85 -15.88
N ASN A 137 -3.41 -3.56 -16.68
CA ASN A 137 -3.39 -2.47 -17.67
C ASN A 137 -3.52 -1.07 -17.05
N LEU A 138 -3.91 -0.95 -15.76
CA LEU A 138 -4.12 0.36 -15.12
C LEU A 138 -2.82 1.18 -15.01
N LEU A 139 -1.69 0.51 -14.83
CA LEU A 139 -0.41 1.17 -14.60
C LEU A 139 0.43 1.29 -15.87
N GLY A 140 0.19 0.43 -16.87
CA GLY A 140 1.12 0.21 -17.95
C GLY A 140 2.21 -0.79 -17.57
N ARG A 141 3.02 -1.19 -18.56
CA ARG A 141 4.05 -2.22 -18.38
C ARG A 141 5.23 -1.68 -17.56
N ASP A 142 5.84 -2.56 -16.77
CA ASP A 142 7.12 -2.32 -16.08
C ASP A 142 7.10 -1.20 -15.01
N VAL A 143 5.91 -0.75 -14.61
CA VAL A 143 5.74 0.17 -13.48
C VAL A 143 5.97 -0.55 -12.15
N LYS A 144 6.83 0.02 -11.31
CA LYS A 144 7.12 -0.43 -9.95
C LYS A 144 5.91 -0.20 -9.03
N VAL A 145 5.56 -1.18 -8.21
CA VAL A 145 4.51 -1.12 -7.19
C VAL A 145 5.08 -1.60 -5.87
N GLU A 146 5.05 -0.76 -4.85
CA GLU A 146 5.70 -1.03 -3.56
C GLU A 146 4.70 -0.98 -2.41
N LEU A 147 4.89 -1.85 -1.44
CA LEU A 147 4.24 -1.81 -0.14
C LEU A 147 5.20 -1.15 0.85
N LEU A 148 4.84 0.03 1.36
CA LEU A 148 5.55 0.73 2.41
C LEU A 148 4.70 0.79 3.68
N ASN A 149 5.38 0.80 4.83
CA ASN A 149 4.76 1.05 6.11
C ASN A 149 5.45 2.21 6.83
N LEU A 150 4.69 3.14 7.38
CA LEU A 150 5.14 4.01 8.48
C LEU A 150 5.12 3.19 9.77
N PRO A 151 6.20 3.08 10.54
CA PRO A 151 6.11 2.56 11.89
C PRO A 151 5.51 3.62 12.81
N ASP A 152 4.54 3.23 13.62
CA ASP A 152 4.10 4.03 14.77
C ASP A 152 4.95 3.65 15.99
N LEU A 153 5.15 4.60 16.91
CA LEU A 153 5.82 4.42 18.21
C LEU A 153 5.14 3.34 19.08
N GLY A 154 3.86 3.02 18.82
CA GLY A 154 3.07 1.98 19.50
C GLY A 154 2.94 0.64 18.76
N GLY A 155 3.60 0.45 17.61
CA GLY A 155 3.69 -0.84 16.92
C GLY A 155 2.59 -1.19 15.91
N GLY A 156 1.61 -0.31 15.68
CA GLY A 156 0.56 -0.53 14.67
C GLY A 156 0.97 -0.17 13.24
N GLY A 157 1.72 0.92 13.08
CA GLY A 157 2.14 1.46 11.80
C GLY A 157 1.00 1.80 10.82
N HIS A 158 1.35 2.35 9.66
CA HIS A 158 0.42 2.66 8.58
C HIS A 158 0.94 2.14 7.24
N ALA A 159 0.20 1.23 6.61
CA ALA A 159 0.58 0.63 5.34
C ALA A 159 -0.13 1.29 4.15
N TYR A 160 0.62 1.55 3.09
CA TYR A 160 0.11 2.17 1.85
C TYR A 160 0.90 1.67 0.63
N VAL A 161 0.35 1.90 -0.56
CA VAL A 161 0.93 1.43 -1.82
C VAL A 161 1.56 2.60 -2.56
N VAL A 162 2.83 2.49 -2.92
CA VAL A 162 3.56 3.47 -3.76
C VAL A 162 3.67 2.92 -5.17
N VAL A 163 3.46 3.77 -6.17
CA VAL A 163 3.52 3.38 -7.58
C VAL A 163 4.47 4.30 -8.34
N GLY A 164 5.32 3.73 -9.18
CA GLY A 164 6.17 4.49 -10.10
C GLY A 164 7.35 5.20 -9.45
N ARG A 165 7.71 4.84 -8.22
CA ARG A 165 8.85 5.44 -7.52
C ARG A 165 10.17 5.21 -8.26
N ALA A 166 10.95 6.28 -8.44
CA ALA A 166 12.30 6.22 -8.94
C ALA A 166 13.22 5.40 -8.01
N ASP A 167 14.36 4.94 -8.54
CA ASP A 167 15.39 4.32 -7.71
C ASP A 167 16.04 5.37 -6.81
N GLY A 168 16.18 5.03 -5.52
CA GLY A 168 16.62 5.99 -4.51
C GLY A 168 16.21 5.56 -3.11
N ASP A 169 16.46 6.44 -2.14
CA ASP A 169 16.14 6.20 -0.74
C ASP A 169 14.63 6.29 -0.49
N TYR A 170 13.99 5.13 -0.26
CA TYR A 170 12.57 5.07 0.05
C TYR A 170 12.21 5.83 1.34
N LYS A 171 13.18 6.22 2.17
CA LYS A 171 12.94 7.04 3.36
C LYS A 171 12.85 8.54 3.08
N ASN A 172 13.17 8.98 1.88
CA ASN A 172 13.18 10.38 1.50
C ASN A 172 12.20 10.62 0.34
N LEU A 173 11.04 11.19 0.65
CA LEU A 173 9.96 11.49 -0.31
C LEU A 173 10.46 12.32 -1.50
N LYS A 174 11.47 13.19 -1.31
CA LYS A 174 12.04 14.03 -2.37
C LYS A 174 12.74 13.21 -3.47
N THR A 175 13.11 11.96 -3.18
CA THR A 175 13.78 11.08 -4.14
C THR A 175 12.81 10.20 -4.93
N TYR A 176 11.50 10.30 -4.66
CA TYR A 176 10.51 9.40 -5.24
C TYR A 176 10.31 9.62 -6.75
N GLY A 177 10.70 10.78 -7.27
CA GLY A 177 10.69 11.09 -8.70
C GLY A 177 9.32 11.54 -9.23
N PRO A 178 9.28 12.05 -10.47
CA PRO A 178 8.12 12.76 -11.03
C PRO A 178 6.93 11.85 -11.37
N ASP A 179 7.18 10.56 -11.66
CA ASP A 179 6.16 9.56 -12.01
C ASP A 179 5.48 8.92 -10.79
N CYS A 180 5.94 9.26 -9.58
CA CYS A 180 5.48 8.63 -8.36
C CYS A 180 4.10 9.13 -7.92
N PHE A 181 3.27 8.20 -7.46
CA PHE A 181 2.04 8.51 -6.73
C PHE A 181 1.75 7.42 -5.68
N VAL A 182 0.83 7.71 -4.76
CA VAL A 182 0.43 6.80 -3.68
C VAL A 182 -1.03 6.44 -3.79
N ILE A 183 -1.36 5.22 -3.37
CA ILE A 183 -2.72 4.74 -3.20
C ILE A 183 -2.93 4.40 -1.72
N ASP A 184 -3.81 5.15 -1.08
CA ASP A 184 -4.15 5.02 0.34
C ASP A 184 -5.65 5.21 0.57
N VAL A 185 -6.37 4.09 0.54
CA VAL A 185 -7.81 4.08 0.80
C VAL A 185 -8.10 4.36 2.28
N TRP A 186 -7.24 3.90 3.18
CA TRP A 186 -7.42 4.07 4.62
C TRP A 186 -7.40 5.54 5.02
N TYR A 187 -6.43 6.31 4.51
CA TYR A 187 -6.36 7.75 4.73
C TYR A 187 -7.58 8.46 4.15
N ALA A 188 -7.92 8.16 2.89
CA ALA A 188 -8.99 8.84 2.17
C ALA A 188 -10.37 8.69 2.79
N ARG A 189 -10.66 7.53 3.40
CA ARG A 189 -11.91 7.28 4.13
C ARG A 189 -12.10 8.15 5.38
N GLN A 190 -11.04 8.79 5.85
CA GLN A 190 -11.01 9.62 7.05
C GLN A 190 -10.94 11.12 6.75
N GLN A 191 -11.08 11.51 5.48
CA GLN A 191 -11.05 12.90 5.05
C GLN A 191 -12.46 13.37 4.66
N SER A 192 -12.71 14.67 4.82
CA SER A 192 -14.00 15.32 4.54
C SER A 192 -14.04 16.04 3.19
N LYS A 193 -12.88 16.43 2.65
CA LYS A 193 -12.77 17.27 1.44
C LYS A 193 -11.81 16.68 0.42
N ALA A 194 -12.03 16.99 -0.85
CA ALA A 194 -11.10 16.67 -1.92
C ALA A 194 -9.84 17.56 -1.83
N PRO A 195 -8.66 17.07 -2.23
CA PRO A 195 -8.40 15.71 -2.71
C PRO A 195 -8.26 14.66 -1.59
N GLY A 196 -8.34 15.05 -0.31
CA GLY A 196 -8.41 14.19 0.87
C GLY A 196 -9.22 12.90 0.67
N THR A 197 -10.44 13.01 0.16
CA THR A 197 -11.37 11.88 -0.06
C THR A 197 -10.97 10.93 -1.19
N SER A 198 -10.00 11.30 -2.04
CA SER A 198 -9.48 10.47 -3.12
C SER A 198 -8.38 9.55 -2.60
N PRO A 199 -8.49 8.21 -2.74
CA PRO A 199 -7.40 7.30 -2.36
C PRO A 199 -6.10 7.50 -3.13
N VAL A 200 -6.13 8.05 -4.35
CA VAL A 200 -4.93 8.27 -5.15
C VAL A 200 -4.37 9.67 -4.86
N LYS A 201 -3.08 9.75 -4.53
CA LYS A 201 -2.39 10.97 -4.09
C LYS A 201 -1.15 11.22 -4.91
N ASP A 202 -0.98 12.45 -5.38
CA ASP A 202 0.27 12.86 -5.99
C ASP A 202 1.30 13.15 -4.89
N LEU A 203 2.55 12.70 -5.11
CA LEU A 203 3.69 13.03 -4.26
C LEU A 203 4.78 13.78 -5.02
N SER A 204 4.57 14.14 -6.29
CA SER A 204 5.51 15.03 -6.96
C SER A 204 5.54 16.37 -6.26
N ALA A 205 6.72 16.99 -6.16
CA ALA A 205 6.91 18.35 -5.66
C ALA A 205 6.23 19.46 -6.52
N ASP A 206 5.34 19.06 -7.43
CA ASP A 206 4.54 19.90 -8.32
C ASP A 206 3.09 19.89 -7.81
N SER A 207 2.69 20.99 -7.15
CA SER A 207 1.44 21.11 -6.38
C SER A 207 0.18 21.31 -7.24
N ASP A 208 0.31 21.43 -8.56
CA ASP A 208 -0.81 21.76 -9.45
C ASP A 208 -1.66 20.53 -9.85
N SER A 209 -1.30 19.35 -9.36
CA SER A 209 -2.03 18.10 -9.60
C SER A 209 -3.39 18.10 -8.90
N PRO A 210 -4.49 17.66 -9.56
CA PRO A 210 -5.80 17.52 -8.89
C PRO A 210 -5.83 16.41 -7.81
N PHE A 211 -4.74 15.66 -7.69
CA PHE A 211 -4.52 14.64 -6.68
C PHE A 211 -3.51 15.07 -5.60
N TRP A 212 -3.00 16.31 -5.66
CA TRP A 212 -2.07 16.84 -4.67
C TRP A 212 -2.77 17.13 -3.35
N ASP A 213 -2.37 16.43 -2.30
CA ASP A 213 -2.95 16.56 -0.97
C ASP A 213 -1.85 16.96 0.03
N LEU A 214 -1.85 18.24 0.39
CA LEU A 214 -0.85 18.81 1.30
C LEU A 214 -0.85 18.14 2.68
N ASN A 215 -2.04 17.81 3.21
CA ASN A 215 -2.15 17.18 4.52
C ASN A 215 -1.63 15.74 4.47
N PHE A 216 -1.90 15.02 3.37
CA PHE A 216 -1.34 13.69 3.17
C PHE A 216 0.19 13.73 3.04
N TYR A 217 0.73 14.68 2.26
CA TYR A 217 2.18 14.85 2.15
C TYR A 217 2.81 15.11 3.53
N ALA A 218 2.24 16.03 4.31
CA ALA A 218 2.71 16.33 5.66
C ALA A 218 2.62 15.12 6.59
N PHE A 219 1.55 14.32 6.50
CA PHE A 219 1.39 13.08 7.25
C PHE A 219 2.49 12.06 6.95
N LEU A 220 2.94 11.96 5.69
CA LEU A 220 4.07 11.08 5.33
C LEU A 220 5.42 11.67 5.75
N ASP A 221 5.60 13.00 5.67
CA ASP A 221 6.89 13.68 5.90
C ASP A 221 7.20 13.95 7.39
N ASP A 222 6.34 13.55 8.33
CA ASP A 222 6.46 13.81 9.78
C ASP A 222 7.57 12.98 10.49
N GLY A 223 8.68 12.72 9.81
CA GLY A 223 9.90 12.15 10.41
C GLY A 223 9.86 10.65 10.67
N TYR A 224 8.90 9.91 10.12
CA TYR A 224 8.81 8.47 10.30
C TYR A 224 9.92 7.69 9.58
N ASN A 225 10.40 6.62 10.23
CA ASN A 225 11.32 5.67 9.62
C ASN A 225 10.56 4.71 8.69
N PHE A 226 10.32 5.08 7.44
CA PHE A 226 9.67 4.21 6.46
C PHE A 226 10.24 2.78 6.49
N LEU A 227 9.37 1.77 6.40
CA LEU A 227 9.72 0.36 6.29
C LEU A 227 9.26 -0.16 4.93
N HIS A 228 10.22 -0.47 4.06
CA HIS A 228 9.93 -1.14 2.80
C HIS A 228 9.63 -2.62 3.02
N LYS A 229 8.52 -3.11 2.46
CA LYS A 229 8.06 -4.49 2.61
C LYS A 229 8.22 -5.28 1.32
N TYR A 230 7.48 -4.91 0.27
CA TYR A 230 7.50 -5.60 -1.02
C TYR A 230 7.66 -4.62 -2.16
N THR A 231 8.47 -4.98 -3.15
CA THR A 231 8.53 -4.39 -4.48
C THR A 231 8.00 -5.41 -5.49
N PHE A 232 6.98 -5.03 -6.24
CA PHE A 232 6.49 -5.76 -7.40
C PHE A 232 6.74 -4.94 -8.66
N VAL A 233 6.83 -5.62 -9.80
CA VAL A 233 6.64 -4.97 -11.10
C VAL A 233 5.23 -5.28 -11.61
N SER A 234 4.55 -4.28 -12.17
CA SER A 234 3.14 -4.36 -12.62
C SER A 234 2.81 -5.59 -13.48
N HIS A 235 3.71 -6.03 -14.36
CA HIS A 235 3.49 -7.23 -15.16
C HIS A 235 3.58 -8.53 -14.33
N GLU A 236 4.47 -8.57 -13.33
CA GLU A 236 4.62 -9.71 -12.41
C GLU A 236 3.41 -9.87 -11.48
N LEU A 237 2.74 -8.77 -11.12
CA LEU A 237 1.51 -8.84 -10.31
C LEU A 237 0.46 -9.72 -10.96
N ALA A 238 0.32 -9.66 -12.29
CA ALA A 238 -0.61 -10.51 -13.03
C ALA A 238 -0.19 -11.99 -13.03
N GLU A 239 1.10 -12.29 -12.92
CA GLU A 239 1.62 -13.66 -12.85
C GLU A 239 1.43 -14.29 -11.46
N LEU A 240 1.29 -13.47 -10.43
CA LEU A 240 1.02 -13.88 -9.05
C LEU A 240 -0.46 -14.16 -8.77
N ARG A 241 -1.32 -14.13 -9.79
CA ARG A 241 -2.74 -14.50 -9.70
C ARG A 241 -2.99 -15.99 -9.41
#